data_AF-A0A075B4P9-F1
#
_entry.id   AF-A0A075B4P9-F1
#
_cell.length_a   1.000
_cell.length_b   1.000
_cell.length_c   1.000
_cell.angle_alpha   90.00
_cell.angle_beta   90.00
_cell.angle_gamma   90.00
#
_symmetry.space_group_name_H-M   'P 1'
#
loop_
_entity.id
_entity.type
_entity.pdbx_description
1 polymer ?
#
loop_
_entity_poly.entity_id
_entity_poly.type
_entity_poly.pdbx_seq_one_letter_code
_entity_poly.pdbx_strand_id
1 'polypeptide(L)'
;MTVFQTAFGLQPPLVIMVVDHNYILVEILNVMTEKLYLLNIYGPPQKTLTSAFVDTLPIIRQITNLIVMGDFNCTKCHNPWLDNMVDVFEICGQQNSKFTYINASRENSRSRIDKIFIRNNP
;
A
#
# COMPACT_ATOMS: atom_id res chain seq x y z
N MET A 1 14.65 19.42 1.59
CA MET A 1 13.82 18.44 0.86
C MET A 1 14.68 17.94 -0.28
N THR A 2 15.30 16.77 -0.12
CA THR A 2 16.29 16.26 -1.07
C THR A 2 15.58 15.35 -2.05
N VAL A 3 15.44 15.79 -3.30
CA VAL A 3 14.89 14.98 -4.39
C VAL A 3 15.97 13.96 -4.78
N PHE A 4 15.74 12.67 -4.52
CA PHE A 4 16.59 11.60 -5.02
C PHE A 4 16.30 11.38 -6.50
N GLN A 5 16.87 12.24 -7.35
CA GLN A 5 16.95 11.93 -8.77
C GLN A 5 18.05 10.88 -9.00
N THR A 6 17.58 9.72 -9.48
CA THR A 6 18.30 8.67 -10.22
C THR A 6 19.37 7.86 -9.49
N ALA A 7 18.94 6.77 -8.83
CA ALA A 7 19.75 5.55 -8.67
C ALA A 7 19.30 4.39 -9.60
N PHE A 8 18.15 4.53 -10.29
CA PHE A 8 17.48 3.40 -10.97
C PHE A 8 17.23 3.58 -12.48
N GLY A 9 17.76 4.63 -13.12
CA GLY A 9 17.58 4.83 -14.58
C GLY A 9 16.12 4.97 -15.04
N LEU A 10 15.20 5.27 -14.10
CA LEU A 10 13.78 5.46 -14.40
C LEU A 10 13.61 6.74 -15.21
N GLN A 11 13.24 6.59 -16.48
CA GLN A 11 12.77 7.71 -17.30
C GLN A 11 11.34 8.08 -16.89
N PRO A 12 10.90 9.34 -17.12
CA PRO A 12 9.50 9.74 -16.94
C PRO A 12 8.55 8.72 -17.56
N PRO A 13 7.39 8.45 -16.93
CA PRO A 13 6.67 9.31 -16.00
C PRO A 13 6.86 9.03 -14.49
N LEU A 14 7.92 8.34 -14.06
CA LEU A 14 8.01 7.85 -12.68
C LEU A 14 9.03 8.62 -11.82
N VAL A 15 8.59 9.14 -10.67
CA VAL A 15 9.45 9.86 -9.69
C VAL A 15 9.36 9.16 -8.33
N ILE A 16 10.49 8.67 -7.83
CA ILE A 16 10.57 8.13 -6.46
C ILE A 16 10.62 9.30 -5.48
N MET A 17 9.64 9.38 -4.57
CA MET A 17 9.56 10.45 -3.58
C MET A 17 10.25 10.07 -2.27
N VAL A 18 10.01 8.85 -1.79
CA VAL A 18 10.51 8.35 -0.50
C VAL A 18 10.82 6.87 -0.62
N VAL A 19 11.94 6.46 -0.03
CA VAL A 19 12.32 5.06 0.15
C VAL A 19 12.70 4.85 1.61
N ASP A 20 12.08 3.86 2.23
CA ASP A 20 12.43 3.32 3.54
C ASP A 20 12.47 1.79 3.45
N HIS A 21 12.96 1.12 4.49
CA HIS A 21 13.06 -0.34 4.54
C HIS A 21 11.70 -1.04 4.35
N ASN A 22 10.63 -0.39 4.82
CA ASN A 22 9.28 -0.98 4.85
C ASN A 22 8.28 -0.31 3.88
N TYR A 23 8.69 0.70 3.11
CA TYR A 23 7.82 1.27 2.09
C TYR A 23 8.57 2.07 1.03
N ILE A 24 7.93 2.22 -0.12
CA ILE A 24 8.31 3.15 -1.17
C ILE A 24 7.09 3.97 -1.58
N LEU A 25 7.25 5.29 -1.66
CA LEU A 25 6.26 6.20 -2.22
C LEU A 25 6.76 6.71 -3.57
N VAL A 26 5.95 6.50 -4.60
CA VAL A 26 6.24 6.87 -5.97
C VAL A 26 5.15 7.78 -6.49
N GLU A 27 5.55 8.86 -7.16
CA GLU A 27 4.69 9.70 -7.98
C GLU A 27 4.71 9.18 -9.42
N ILE A 28 3.53 8.88 -9.96
CA ILE A 28 3.30 8.44 -11.33
C ILE A 28 2.67 9.62 -12.09
N LEU A 29 3.48 10.27 -12.93
CA LEU A 29 3.14 11.46 -13.71
C LEU A 29 2.57 11.10 -15.08
N ASN A 30 1.42 10.42 -15.18
CA ASN A 30 0.73 10.38 -16.47
C ASN A 30 -0.72 9.87 -16.38
N VAL A 31 -1.68 10.74 -16.05
CA VAL A 31 -3.05 10.60 -16.57
C VAL A 31 -3.63 11.99 -16.82
N MET A 32 -3.28 12.60 -17.97
CA MET A 32 -3.99 13.70 -18.63
C MET A 32 -4.22 15.03 -17.87
N THR A 33 -3.98 15.17 -16.55
CA THR A 33 -3.90 16.43 -15.77
C THR A 33 -3.65 16.22 -14.27
N GLU A 34 -3.82 15.00 -13.75
CA GLU A 34 -3.69 14.73 -12.31
C GLU A 34 -2.52 13.80 -12.00
N LYS A 35 -1.87 14.05 -10.85
CA LYS A 35 -0.81 13.19 -10.32
C LYS A 35 -1.45 11.97 -9.66
N LEU A 36 -0.91 10.78 -9.93
CA LEU A 36 -1.24 9.55 -9.22
C LEU A 36 -0.06 9.16 -8.34
N TYR A 37 -0.34 8.69 -7.13
CA TYR A 37 0.69 8.22 -6.21
C TYR A 37 0.48 6.75 -5.90
N LEU A 38 1.59 6.03 -5.80
CA LEU A 38 1.64 4.64 -5.41
C LEU A 38 2.49 4.50 -4.16
N LEU A 39 1.88 4.06 -3.07
CA LEU A 39 2.56 3.66 -1.85
C LEU A 39 2.59 2.13 -1.81
N ASN A 40 3.76 1.54 -1.97
CA ASN A 40 3.96 0.12 -1.75
C ASN A 40 4.57 -0.10 -0.37
N ILE A 41 3.93 -0.93 0.46
CA ILE A 41 4.34 -1.20 1.83
C ILE A 41 4.74 -2.66 2.04
N TYR A 42 5.63 -2.85 3.00
CA TYR A 42 5.95 -4.12 3.62
C TYR A 42 5.76 -3.95 5.13
N GLY A 43 4.57 -4.29 5.62
CA GLY A 43 4.18 -4.12 7.00
C GLY A 43 4.98 -5.04 7.94
N PRO A 44 5.18 -4.65 9.20
CA PRO A 44 5.86 -5.48 10.18
C PRO A 44 5.09 -6.79 10.42
N PRO A 45 5.77 -7.89 10.79
CA PRO A 45 5.18 -9.24 10.94
C PRO A 45 4.24 -9.39 12.17
N GLN A 46 3.67 -8.30 12.68
CA GLN A 46 2.74 -8.29 13.80
C GLN A 46 1.60 -7.30 13.55
N LYS A 47 0.36 -7.78 13.65
CA LYS A 47 -0.87 -7.00 13.39
C LYS A 47 -0.93 -5.66 14.14
N THR A 48 -0.48 -5.61 15.39
CA THR A 48 -0.47 -4.39 16.21
C THR A 48 0.53 -3.36 15.70
N LEU A 49 1.66 -3.83 15.14
CA LEU A 49 2.70 -2.96 14.60
C LEU A 49 2.31 -2.41 13.23
N THR A 50 1.49 -3.10 12.43
CA THR A 50 1.03 -2.59 11.13
C THR A 50 0.24 -1.29 11.27
N SER A 51 -0.68 -1.22 12.24
CA SER A 51 -1.46 0.01 12.46
C SER A 51 -0.55 1.18 12.91
N ALA A 52 0.35 0.92 13.85
CA ALA A 52 1.33 1.91 14.30
C ALA A 52 2.24 2.36 13.15
N PHE A 53 2.69 1.45 12.29
CA PHE A 53 3.50 1.77 11.11
C PHE A 53 2.75 2.69 10.15
N VAL A 54 1.49 2.40 9.84
CA VAL A 54 0.66 3.26 8.97
C VAL A 54 0.51 4.67 9.57
N ASP A 55 0.42 4.79 10.89
CA ASP A 55 0.38 6.10 11.56
C ASP A 55 1.66 6.92 11.41
N THR A 56 2.81 6.27 11.19
CA THR A 56 4.10 6.94 10.96
C THR A 56 4.26 7.53 9.56
N LEU A 57 3.26 7.41 8.68
CA LEU A 57 3.31 7.88 7.29
C LEU A 57 2.49 9.16 7.09
N PRO A 58 2.71 10.29 7.80
CA PRO A 58 1.78 11.43 7.79
C PRO A 58 1.63 12.09 6.41
N ILE A 59 2.68 12.08 5.58
CA ILE A 59 2.67 12.74 4.26
C ILE A 59 1.61 12.16 3.32
N ILE A 60 1.31 10.86 3.45
CA ILE A 60 0.37 10.17 2.56
C ILE A 60 -1.08 10.57 2.84
N ARG A 61 -1.35 11.08 4.05
CA ARG A 61 -2.71 11.49 4.46
C ARG A 61 -3.24 12.67 3.64
N GLN A 62 -2.33 13.48 3.10
CA GLN A 62 -2.64 14.65 2.28
C GLN A 62 -2.81 14.32 0.78
N ILE A 63 -2.47 13.10 0.36
CA ILE A 63 -2.50 12.69 -1.04
C ILE A 63 -3.91 12.18 -1.39
N THR A 64 -4.57 12.82 -2.35
CA THR A 64 -5.93 12.45 -2.80
C THR A 64 -5.90 11.22 -3.71
N ASN A 65 -5.14 11.28 -4.80
CA ASN A 65 -5.02 10.20 -5.78
C ASN A 65 -3.94 9.21 -5.35
N LEU A 66 -4.26 8.40 -4.33
CA LEU A 66 -3.33 7.45 -3.73
C LEU A 66 -3.83 6.01 -3.87
N ILE A 67 -2.97 5.14 -4.39
CA ILE A 67 -3.07 3.69 -4.28
C ILE A 67 -2.09 3.24 -3.20
N VAL A 68 -2.58 2.46 -2.23
CA VAL A 68 -1.74 1.82 -1.21
C VAL A 68 -1.79 0.33 -1.43
N MET A 69 -0.65 -0.32 -1.57
CA MET A 69 -0.58 -1.75 -1.83
C MET A 69 0.59 -2.42 -1.14
N GLY A 70 0.59 -3.75 -1.13
CA GLY A 70 1.70 -4.56 -0.66
C GLY A 70 1.28 -5.54 0.42
N ASP A 71 2.27 -6.03 1.17
CA ASP A 71 2.07 -6.98 2.26
C ASP A 71 1.80 -6.22 3.57
N PHE A 72 0.58 -6.33 4.11
CA PHE A 72 0.22 -5.67 5.37
C PHE A 72 0.54 -6.53 6.60
N ASN A 73 0.94 -7.79 6.42
CA ASN A 73 1.18 -8.78 7.47
C ASN A 73 0.03 -8.91 8.48
N CYS A 74 -1.20 -8.63 8.05
CA CYS A 74 -2.39 -8.73 8.88
C CYS A 74 -3.63 -9.08 8.04
N THR A 75 -4.62 -9.76 8.59
CA THR A 75 -5.89 -10.04 7.90
C THR A 75 -6.89 -8.88 8.00
N LYS A 76 -6.87 -8.16 9.12
CA LYS A 76 -7.64 -6.96 9.37
C LYS A 76 -6.68 -5.87 9.82
N CYS A 77 -6.60 -4.77 9.08
CA CYS A 77 -5.87 -3.58 9.53
C CYS A 77 -6.89 -2.63 10.13
N HIS A 78 -6.97 -2.56 11.47
CA HIS A 78 -7.78 -1.53 12.13
C HIS A 78 -6.92 -0.29 12.27
N ASN A 79 -7.03 0.60 11.30
CA ASN A 79 -6.37 1.90 11.33
C ASN A 79 -7.36 2.94 10.78
N PRO A 80 -7.70 4.00 11.55
CA PRO A 80 -8.69 5.00 11.15
C PRO A 80 -8.41 5.66 9.80
N TRP A 81 -7.14 5.73 9.38
CA TRP A 81 -6.80 6.27 8.07
C TRP A 81 -7.13 5.29 6.94
N LEU A 82 -6.80 4.00 7.10
CA LEU A 82 -7.17 2.96 6.13
C LEU A 82 -8.69 2.72 6.08
N ASP A 83 -9.41 2.96 7.19
CA ASP A 83 -10.88 2.85 7.24
C ASP A 83 -11.57 3.85 6.28
N ASN A 84 -10.87 4.91 5.84
CA ASN A 84 -11.35 5.85 4.82
C ASN A 84 -10.96 5.44 3.38
N MET A 85 -10.33 4.28 3.21
CA MET A 85 -9.95 3.73 1.92
C MET A 85 -10.81 2.52 1.58
N VAL A 86 -10.92 2.25 0.29
CA VAL A 86 -11.63 1.11 -0.26
C VAL A 86 -10.65 -0.03 -0.49
N ASP A 87 -10.89 -1.17 0.14
CA ASP A 87 -10.21 -2.42 -0.17
C ASP A 87 -10.72 -2.96 -1.50
N VAL A 88 -9.87 -2.98 -2.53
CA VAL A 88 -10.23 -3.35 -3.89
C VAL A 88 -10.80 -4.77 -3.95
N PHE A 89 -10.28 -5.69 -3.12
CA PHE A 89 -10.79 -7.07 -3.09
C PHE A 89 -12.24 -7.14 -2.62
N GLU A 90 -12.67 -6.26 -1.71
CA GLU A 90 -14.06 -6.27 -1.22
C GLU A 90 -15.06 -5.82 -2.30
N ILE A 91 -14.60 -5.13 -3.35
CA ILE A 91 -15.44 -4.70 -4.47
C ILE A 91 -15.41 -5.71 -5.62
N CYS A 92 -14.22 -6.13 -6.06
CA CYS A 92 -14.05 -6.91 -7.30
C CYS A 92 -13.46 -8.30 -7.09
N GLY A 93 -13.13 -8.66 -5.84
CA GLY A 93 -12.48 -9.91 -5.50
C GLY A 93 -13.35 -11.14 -5.76
N GLN A 94 -12.72 -12.19 -6.28
CA GLN A 94 -13.35 -13.50 -6.40
C GLN A 94 -12.98 -14.35 -5.16
N GLN A 95 -13.92 -15.14 -4.65
CA GLN A 95 -13.68 -15.90 -3.40
C GLN A 95 -12.55 -16.93 -3.53
N ASN A 96 -12.33 -17.48 -4.72
CA ASN A 96 -11.24 -18.41 -5.01
C ASN A 96 -9.83 -17.76 -4.96
N SER A 97 -9.73 -16.44 -5.08
CA SER A 97 -8.47 -15.68 -5.01
C SER A 97 -8.30 -14.88 -3.72
N LYS A 98 -9.13 -15.14 -2.71
CA LYS A 98 -9.13 -14.39 -1.44
C LYS A 98 -7.81 -14.47 -0.69
N PHE A 99 -7.21 -15.65 -0.59
CA PHE A 99 -6.02 -15.84 0.24
C PHE A 99 -4.76 -15.58 -0.55
N THR A 100 -3.88 -14.76 0.01
CA THR A 100 -2.62 -14.35 -0.62
C THR A 100 -1.40 -14.95 0.09
N TYR A 101 -1.61 -15.50 1.30
CA TYR A 101 -0.59 -16.18 2.09
C TYR A 101 -1.05 -17.55 2.55
N ILE A 102 -0.14 -18.52 2.46
CA ILE A 102 -0.28 -19.89 2.97
C ILE A 102 0.87 -20.15 3.94
N ASN A 103 0.54 -20.54 5.18
CA ASN A 103 1.55 -20.88 6.16
C ASN A 103 2.14 -22.27 5.87
N ALA A 104 3.43 -22.33 5.54
CA ALA A 104 4.13 -23.58 5.24
C ALA A 104 4.19 -24.56 6.43
N SER A 105 4.10 -24.06 7.66
CA SER A 105 4.21 -24.87 8.89
C SER A 105 2.87 -25.36 9.45
N ARG A 106 1.74 -24.84 8.93
CA ARG A 106 0.41 -25.17 9.43
C ARG A 106 -0.53 -25.47 8.29
N GLU A 107 -0.96 -26.73 8.21
CA GLU A 107 -1.94 -27.17 7.23
C GLU A 107 -3.23 -26.34 7.35
N ASN A 108 -3.82 -25.97 6.21
CA ASN A 108 -5.03 -25.15 6.10
C ASN A 108 -4.96 -23.73 6.70
N SER A 109 -3.80 -23.26 7.15
CA SER A 109 -3.62 -21.89 7.60
C SER A 109 -3.39 -20.96 6.40
N ARG A 110 -4.45 -20.24 6.01
CA ARG A 110 -4.43 -19.27 4.90
C ARG A 110 -4.87 -17.90 5.37
N SER A 111 -4.35 -16.84 4.76
CA SER A 111 -4.68 -15.46 5.12
C SER A 111 -4.61 -14.54 3.92
N ARG A 112 -5.42 -13.46 3.95
CA ARG A 112 -5.35 -12.35 2.99
C ARG A 112 -4.56 -11.22 3.64
N ILE A 113 -3.25 -11.22 3.44
CA ILE A 113 -2.34 -10.24 4.04
C ILE A 113 -1.92 -9.17 3.05
N ASP A 114 -1.80 -9.55 1.77
CA ASP A 114 -1.57 -8.65 0.65
C ASP A 114 -2.88 -7.97 0.26
N LYS A 115 -2.84 -6.64 0.14
CA LYS A 115 -4.03 -5.84 -0.17
C LYS A 115 -3.69 -4.70 -1.10
N ILE A 116 -4.73 -4.20 -1.77
CA ILE A 116 -4.70 -2.98 -2.53
C ILE A 116 -5.86 -2.13 -2.02
N PHE A 117 -5.53 -0.93 -1.56
CA PHE A 117 -6.48 0.09 -1.15
C PHE A 117 -6.41 1.26 -2.10
N ILE A 118 -7.58 1.78 -2.46
CA ILE A 118 -7.72 3.03 -3.20
C ILE A 118 -8.46 4.03 -2.34
N ARG A 119 -8.06 5.30 -2.37
CA ARG A 119 -8.80 6.33 -1.65
C ARG A 119 -10.18 6.48 -2.29
N ASN A 120 -11.23 6.44 -1.47
CA ASN A 120 -12.56 6.80 -1.96
C ASN A 120 -12.55 8.33 -2.14
N ASN A 121 -12.60 8.82 -3.37
CA ASN A 121 -12.88 10.23 -3.61
C ASN A 121 -14.40 10.42 -3.47
N PRO A 122 -14.89 11.14 -2.45
CA PRO A 122 -16.28 11.58 -2.43
C PRO A 122 -16.60 12.54 -3.58
#